data_AF-A0A7J3HE20-F1
#
_entry.id   AF-A0A7J3HE20-F1
#
_cell.length_a   1.000
_cell.length_b   1.000
_cell.length_c   1.000
_cell.angle_alpha   90.00
_cell.angle_beta   90.00
_cell.angle_gamma   90.00
#
_symmetry.space_group_name_H-M   'P 1'
#
loop_
_entity.id
_entity.type
_entity.pdbx_description
1 polymer ?
#
loop_
_entity_poly.entity_id
_entity_poly.type
_entity_poly.pdbx_seq_one_letter_code
_entity_poly.pdbx_strand_id
1 'polypeptide(L)'
;MVLPPIKGLLLRVFFESADGGYYSPFFEKCYEVLPVPEPVRSDADMSVIQKFQYSNIMSRCGDHPLSKYIPYDYILIGGSSHHVSKVVAHWDPRFDIGIYADYWRTIGGRIPKDFKDCEDCYIFFAAGLAKYPPGFFDVKKGFTEIRKTFLKSDRGIYVVGYMKVDEVADLTEISAELSSRKSKYSLREVWEEAAARYGSKVKEIPHFIRPADLPTIVLSNEGNYRLFKEPIPLIEWVEGYKLLSNASFTFGIKTFEDRIKYKVYTGEELREILKTLEEEKLI
;
A
#
# COMPACT_ATOMS: atom_id res chain seq x y z
N MET A 1 -15.73 18.40 23.55
CA MET A 1 -16.11 17.08 23.01
C MET A 1 -14.84 16.36 22.64
N VAL A 2 -14.55 15.23 23.29
CA VAL A 2 -13.40 14.37 22.96
C VAL A 2 -13.88 13.40 21.88
N LEU A 3 -13.20 13.37 20.73
CA LEU A 3 -13.50 12.39 19.69
C LEU A 3 -13.11 10.99 20.20
N PRO A 4 -13.88 9.94 19.86
CA PRO A 4 -13.50 8.58 20.23
C PRO A 4 -12.13 8.22 19.63
N PRO A 5 -11.32 7.39 20.33
CA PRO A 5 -10.01 7.00 19.83
C PRO A 5 -10.16 6.22 18.52
N ILE A 6 -9.28 6.52 17.56
CA ILE A 6 -9.17 5.77 16.31
C ILE A 6 -8.65 4.39 16.68
N LYS A 7 -9.30 3.33 16.16
CA LYS A 7 -8.90 1.94 16.38
C LYS A 7 -8.63 1.19 15.08
N GLY A 8 -9.20 1.64 13.96
CA GLY A 8 -8.95 1.04 12.67
C GLY A 8 -8.72 2.07 11.56
N LEU A 9 -8.02 1.65 10.51
CA LEU A 9 -7.84 2.41 9.28
C LEU A 9 -8.20 1.53 8.08
N LEU A 10 -8.79 2.13 7.04
CA LEU A 10 -8.78 1.57 5.69
C LEU A 10 -7.95 2.50 4.81
N LEU A 11 -6.87 1.98 4.25
CA LEU A 11 -5.93 2.72 3.43
C LEU A 11 -5.93 2.17 2.02
N ARG A 12 -6.23 3.03 1.04
CA ARG A 12 -6.01 2.67 -0.36
C ARG A 12 -4.53 2.85 -0.69
N VAL A 13 -3.90 1.73 -1.02
CA VAL A 13 -2.47 1.55 -1.24
C VAL A 13 -2.27 0.81 -2.56
N PHE A 14 -1.01 0.64 -2.99
CA PHE A 14 -0.62 0.04 -4.28
C PHE A 14 -0.86 0.91 -5.51
N PHE A 15 -0.30 0.45 -6.63
CA PHE A 15 -0.31 1.16 -7.90
C PHE A 15 -1.73 1.31 -8.42
N GLU A 16 -2.19 2.55 -8.33
CA GLU A 16 -3.40 3.04 -8.98
C GLU A 16 -3.11 4.48 -9.37
N SER A 17 -2.71 4.67 -10.62
CA SER A 17 -2.55 6.02 -11.15
C SER A 17 -3.92 6.69 -11.25
N ALA A 18 -4.23 7.52 -10.24
CA ALA A 18 -5.44 8.34 -10.14
C ALA A 18 -5.64 9.27 -11.36
N ASP A 19 -4.58 9.51 -12.14
CA ASP A 19 -4.54 10.37 -13.32
C ASP A 19 -4.54 9.58 -14.64
N GLY A 20 -5.15 8.39 -14.64
CA GLY A 20 -5.42 7.64 -15.86
C GLY A 20 -4.40 6.58 -16.25
N GLY A 21 -3.96 5.73 -15.33
CA GLY A 21 -3.40 4.44 -15.74
C GLY A 21 -4.39 3.32 -15.50
N TYR A 22 -3.99 2.29 -14.77
CA TYR A 22 -4.69 1.02 -14.72
C TYR A 22 -4.56 0.34 -13.36
N TYR A 23 -5.36 -0.71 -13.14
CA TYR A 23 -5.42 -1.46 -11.89
C TYR A 23 -4.57 -2.73 -11.96
N SER A 24 -4.18 -3.25 -10.79
CA SER A 24 -3.41 -4.50 -10.73
C SER A 24 -4.25 -5.67 -11.29
N PRO A 25 -3.61 -6.69 -11.89
CA PRO A 25 -4.36 -7.77 -12.51
C PRO A 25 -5.03 -8.70 -11.49
N PHE A 26 -6.26 -9.09 -11.79
CA PHE A 26 -7.04 -10.10 -11.08
C PHE A 26 -7.38 -11.24 -12.03
N PHE A 27 -6.79 -12.40 -11.79
CA PHE A 27 -7.02 -13.66 -12.50
C PHE A 27 -8.01 -14.54 -11.72
N GLU A 28 -8.58 -15.56 -12.36
CA GLU A 28 -9.61 -16.42 -11.76
C GLU A 28 -9.24 -17.04 -10.39
N LYS A 29 -7.95 -17.29 -10.14
CA LYS A 29 -7.46 -17.96 -8.91
C LYS A 29 -6.39 -17.19 -8.15
N CYS A 30 -6.05 -15.98 -8.60
CA CYS A 30 -4.98 -15.18 -8.01
C CYS A 30 -5.13 -13.72 -8.42
N TYR A 31 -4.69 -12.80 -7.57
CA TYR A 31 -4.59 -11.39 -7.92
C TYR A 31 -3.23 -10.84 -7.52
N GLU A 32 -2.73 -9.91 -8.31
CA GLU A 32 -1.52 -9.18 -7.98
C GLU A 32 -1.85 -7.84 -7.31
N VAL A 33 -0.93 -7.31 -6.51
CA VAL A 33 -0.99 -5.97 -5.92
C VAL A 33 0.32 -5.29 -6.26
N LEU A 34 0.31 -4.57 -7.38
CA LEU A 34 1.52 -3.95 -7.89
C LEU A 34 1.96 -2.85 -6.91
N PRO A 35 3.22 -2.88 -6.41
CA PRO A 35 3.78 -1.80 -5.61
C PRO A 35 3.61 -0.43 -6.29
N VAL A 36 3.61 0.66 -5.53
CA VAL A 36 3.50 2.00 -6.13
C VAL A 36 4.79 2.28 -6.90
N PRO A 37 4.75 2.74 -8.16
CA PRO A 37 5.94 3.14 -8.87
C PRO A 37 6.45 4.48 -8.34
N GLU A 38 7.74 4.53 -8.08
CA GLU A 38 8.43 5.70 -7.54
C GLU A 38 9.54 6.14 -8.50
N PRO A 39 9.55 7.41 -8.98
CA PRO A 39 10.64 7.91 -9.79
C PRO A 39 11.96 7.89 -9.03
N VAL A 40 12.98 7.36 -9.68
CA VAL A 40 14.34 7.33 -9.14
C VAL A 40 14.95 8.72 -9.25
N ARG A 41 15.47 9.25 -8.13
CA ARG A 41 16.27 10.46 -8.14
C ARG A 41 17.68 10.18 -8.66
N SER A 42 18.32 11.18 -9.25
CA SER A 42 19.68 11.06 -9.80
C SER A 42 20.76 10.73 -8.76
N ASP A 43 20.50 11.00 -7.47
CA ASP A 43 21.39 10.78 -6.35
C ASP A 43 21.09 9.49 -5.55
N ALA A 44 20.14 8.67 -6.01
CA ALA A 44 19.77 7.44 -5.33
C ALA A 44 20.84 6.33 -5.51
N ASP A 45 21.02 5.51 -4.48
CA ASP A 45 21.96 4.39 -4.48
C ASP A 45 21.52 3.29 -5.47
N MET A 46 22.39 3.00 -6.44
CA MET A 46 22.17 2.01 -7.50
C MET A 46 21.93 0.59 -6.98
N SER A 47 22.55 0.21 -5.86
CA SER A 47 22.37 -1.13 -5.28
C SER A 47 20.94 -1.31 -4.74
N VAL A 48 20.38 -0.25 -4.14
CA VAL A 48 19.02 -0.23 -3.63
C VAL A 48 18.02 -0.15 -4.79
N ILE A 49 18.30 0.68 -5.81
CA ILE A 49 17.48 0.75 -7.04
C ILE A 49 17.33 -0.64 -7.65
N GLN A 50 18.42 -1.38 -7.84
CA GLN A 50 18.39 -2.73 -8.40
C GLN A 50 17.49 -3.67 -7.59
N LYS A 51 17.58 -3.65 -6.25
CA LYS A 51 16.76 -4.52 -5.39
C LYS A 51 15.24 -4.31 -5.58
N PHE A 52 14.81 -3.08 -5.85
CA PHE A 52 13.39 -2.72 -5.98
C PHE A 52 12.93 -2.52 -7.43
N GLN A 53 13.71 -2.96 -8.41
CA GLN A 53 13.23 -3.04 -9.79
C GLN A 53 12.14 -4.11 -9.90
N TYR A 54 11.06 -3.80 -10.61
CA TYR A 54 9.97 -4.75 -10.89
C TYR A 54 10.43 -6.05 -11.57
N SER A 55 11.58 -6.03 -12.27
CA SER A 55 12.18 -7.22 -12.88
C SER A 55 12.80 -8.19 -11.89
N ASN A 56 13.06 -7.73 -10.66
CA ASN A 56 13.70 -8.51 -9.59
C ASN A 56 12.72 -8.92 -8.49
N ILE A 57 11.46 -8.49 -8.60
CA ILE A 57 10.38 -8.84 -7.67
C ILE A 57 9.53 -9.92 -8.32
N MET A 58 9.46 -11.11 -7.72
CA MET A 58 8.66 -12.20 -8.24
C MET A 58 7.16 -11.99 -8.02
N SER A 59 6.35 -12.40 -8.99
CA SER A 59 4.90 -12.37 -8.88
C SER A 59 4.38 -13.45 -7.92
N ARG A 60 3.26 -13.15 -7.27
CA ARG A 60 2.51 -14.14 -6.47
C ARG A 60 1.64 -15.05 -7.33
N CYS A 61 1.36 -14.65 -8.57
CA CYS A 61 0.46 -15.37 -9.47
C CYS A 61 1.19 -16.26 -10.51
N GLY A 62 2.52 -16.39 -10.42
CA GLY A 62 3.28 -17.29 -11.29
C GLY A 62 4.79 -17.11 -11.17
N ASP A 63 5.53 -17.97 -11.87
CA ASP A 63 7.00 -17.95 -11.91
C ASP A 63 7.53 -16.93 -12.93
N HIS A 64 7.25 -15.66 -12.68
CA HIS A 64 7.71 -14.54 -13.50
C HIS A 64 7.81 -13.26 -12.65
N PRO A 65 8.63 -12.28 -13.05
CA PRO A 65 8.74 -11.03 -12.32
C PRO A 65 7.54 -10.09 -12.54
N LEU A 66 7.29 -9.20 -11.58
CA LEU A 66 6.24 -8.18 -11.65
C LEU A 66 6.35 -7.26 -12.87
N SER A 67 7.56 -7.12 -13.44
CA SER A 67 7.76 -6.36 -14.69
C SER A 67 6.93 -6.88 -15.87
N LYS A 68 6.40 -8.11 -15.80
CA LYS A 68 5.42 -8.64 -16.77
C LYS A 68 4.15 -7.78 -16.84
N TYR A 69 3.75 -7.17 -15.72
CA TYR A 69 2.54 -6.37 -15.58
C TYR A 69 2.78 -4.87 -15.67
N ILE A 70 4.04 -4.45 -15.79
CA ILE A 70 4.44 -3.04 -15.99
C ILE A 70 4.65 -2.80 -17.48
N PRO A 71 4.18 -1.67 -18.03
CA PRO A 71 4.40 -1.38 -19.44
C PRO A 71 5.88 -1.31 -19.80
N TYR A 72 6.23 -1.49 -21.07
CA TYR A 72 7.62 -1.38 -21.50
C TYR A 72 8.08 0.06 -21.78
N ASP A 73 7.14 0.98 -22.00
CA ASP A 73 7.40 2.35 -22.44
C ASP A 73 7.43 3.34 -21.27
N TYR A 74 6.27 3.69 -20.72
CA TYR A 74 6.15 4.70 -19.66
C TYR A 74 5.02 4.39 -18.69
N ILE A 75 5.02 5.09 -17.55
CA ILE A 75 3.93 5.11 -16.58
C ILE A 75 3.61 6.54 -16.16
N LEU A 76 2.36 6.77 -15.76
CA LEU A 76 1.91 8.05 -15.23
C LEU A 76 2.00 8.08 -13.70
N ILE A 77 2.78 9.01 -13.17
CA ILE A 77 2.96 9.23 -11.73
C ILE A 77 2.73 10.71 -11.45
N GLY A 78 1.72 11.03 -10.62
CA GLY A 78 1.37 12.42 -10.28
C GLY A 78 1.14 13.31 -11.51
N GLY A 79 0.41 12.81 -12.51
CA GLY A 79 0.16 13.50 -13.77
C GLY A 79 1.34 13.57 -14.77
N SER A 80 2.52 13.06 -14.42
CA SER A 80 3.73 13.12 -15.25
C SER A 80 4.08 11.76 -15.85
N SER A 81 4.63 11.75 -17.08
CA SER A 81 5.11 10.53 -17.75
C SER A 81 6.55 10.22 -17.37
N HIS A 82 6.79 9.00 -16.90
CA HIS A 82 8.11 8.50 -16.53
C HIS A 82 8.42 7.24 -17.32
N HIS A 83 9.61 7.20 -17.95
CA HIS A 83 10.10 5.97 -18.58
C HIS A 83 10.32 4.89 -17.52
N VAL A 84 9.95 3.65 -17.84
CA VAL A 84 9.94 2.52 -16.87
C VAL A 84 11.34 2.19 -16.33
N SER A 85 12.41 2.51 -17.07
CA SER A 85 13.78 2.35 -16.54
C SER A 85 14.16 3.35 -15.43
N LYS A 86 13.35 4.39 -15.22
CA LYS A 86 13.58 5.44 -14.21
C LYS A 86 12.63 5.32 -13.02
N VAL A 87 11.98 4.17 -12.85
CA VAL A 87 11.02 3.95 -11.77
C VAL A 87 11.33 2.65 -11.04
N VAL A 88 11.09 2.63 -9.74
CA VAL A 88 11.25 1.47 -8.86
C VAL A 88 9.95 1.19 -8.13
N ALA A 89 9.83 0.01 -7.55
CA ALA A 89 8.72 -0.36 -6.70
C ALA A 89 8.91 0.24 -5.30
N HIS A 90 8.06 1.20 -4.94
CA HIS A 90 7.81 1.55 -3.55
C HIS A 90 6.89 0.48 -2.97
N TRP A 91 7.52 -0.45 -2.26
CA TRP A 91 6.89 -1.69 -1.81
C TRP A 91 6.35 -1.54 -0.40
N ASP A 92 5.26 -0.79 -0.25
CA ASP A 92 4.51 -0.57 0.98
C ASP A 92 3.00 -0.80 0.75
N PRO A 93 2.32 -1.64 1.55
CA PRO A 93 2.81 -2.49 2.64
C PRO A 93 3.61 -3.72 2.17
N ARG A 94 4.50 -4.20 3.05
CA ARG A 94 5.25 -5.46 2.95
C ARG A 94 4.59 -6.56 3.78
N PHE A 95 3.67 -7.29 3.15
CA PHE A 95 2.97 -8.43 3.75
C PHE A 95 3.83 -9.70 3.87
N ASP A 96 5.07 -9.69 3.39
CA ASP A 96 6.04 -10.78 3.55
C ASP A 96 6.83 -10.67 4.87
N ILE A 97 6.91 -9.47 5.45
CA ILE A 97 7.70 -9.22 6.66
C ILE A 97 6.97 -8.44 7.75
N GLY A 98 5.72 -8.01 7.50
CA GLY A 98 4.84 -7.39 8.48
C GLY A 98 5.09 -5.90 8.70
N ILE A 99 5.30 -5.15 7.61
CA ILE A 99 5.71 -3.74 7.71
C ILE A 99 4.91 -2.84 6.78
N TYR A 100 4.53 -1.67 7.26
CA TYR A 100 4.00 -0.57 6.46
C TYR A 100 4.65 0.74 6.91
N ALA A 101 4.92 1.67 6.00
CA ALA A 101 5.35 3.01 6.37
C ALA A 101 4.65 4.08 5.56
N ASP A 102 4.36 5.18 6.23
CA ASP A 102 3.81 6.40 5.65
C ASP A 102 4.13 7.54 6.63
N TYR A 103 3.52 8.70 6.47
CA TYR A 103 3.70 9.83 7.36
C TYR A 103 2.45 10.07 8.21
N TRP A 104 2.62 10.82 9.29
CA TRP A 104 1.49 11.39 10.00
C TRP A 104 0.72 12.39 9.12
N ARG A 105 -0.60 12.38 9.24
CA ARG A 105 -1.53 13.19 8.42
C ARG A 105 -1.39 14.71 8.63
N THR A 106 -0.61 15.16 9.60
CA THR A 106 -0.30 16.58 9.81
C THR A 106 0.51 17.17 8.66
N ILE A 107 1.38 16.38 8.01
CA ILE A 107 2.19 16.80 6.86
C ILE A 107 2.17 15.69 5.80
N GLY A 108 1.20 15.75 4.88
CA GLY A 108 1.23 14.97 3.64
C GLY A 108 1.11 13.44 3.77
N GLY A 109 0.82 12.91 4.96
CA GLY A 109 0.69 11.48 5.24
C GLY A 109 -0.73 10.93 5.29
N ARG A 110 -0.84 9.60 5.42
CA ARG A 110 -2.12 8.87 5.52
C ARG A 110 -2.45 8.37 6.93
N ILE A 111 -1.49 8.32 7.85
CA ILE A 111 -1.72 7.78 9.20
C ILE A 111 -2.11 8.94 10.13
N PRO A 112 -3.21 8.87 10.89
CA PRO A 112 -3.59 9.94 11.82
C PRO A 112 -2.61 10.02 12.99
N LYS A 113 -2.25 11.22 13.45
CA LYS A 113 -1.30 11.36 14.57
C LYS A 113 -1.79 10.65 15.84
N ASP A 114 -3.10 10.67 16.10
CA ASP A 114 -3.72 10.01 17.26
C ASP A 114 -3.69 8.47 17.16
N PHE A 115 -3.28 7.91 16.02
CA PHE A 115 -3.03 6.47 15.84
C PHE A 115 -1.68 6.02 16.43
N LYS A 116 -0.87 6.96 16.94
CA LYS A 116 0.41 6.69 17.58
C LYS A 116 0.30 5.83 18.84
N ASP A 117 -0.70 6.12 19.67
CA ASP A 117 -0.89 5.45 20.97
C ASP A 117 -1.98 4.38 20.90
N CYS A 118 -2.11 3.76 19.73
CA CYS A 118 -3.25 2.92 19.39
C CYS A 118 -3.03 1.47 19.82
N GLU A 119 -3.67 1.07 20.92
CA GLU A 119 -3.72 -0.33 21.37
C GLU A 119 -4.79 -1.15 20.64
N ASP A 120 -4.45 -2.38 20.23
CA ASP A 120 -5.32 -3.33 19.51
C ASP A 120 -5.91 -2.76 18.20
N CYS A 121 -5.04 -2.13 17.40
CA CYS A 121 -5.46 -1.43 16.20
C CYS A 121 -5.20 -2.20 14.92
N TYR A 122 -6.00 -1.91 13.89
CA TYR A 122 -5.93 -2.61 12.61
C TYR A 122 -5.81 -1.63 11.45
N ILE A 123 -5.00 -2.00 10.46
CA ILE A 123 -4.95 -1.33 9.17
C ILE A 123 -5.41 -2.32 8.11
N PHE A 124 -6.48 -1.98 7.43
CA PHE A 124 -6.96 -2.67 6.24
C PHE A 124 -6.40 -1.97 5.01
N PHE A 125 -5.98 -2.76 4.02
CA PHE A 125 -5.38 -2.25 2.79
C PHE A 125 -6.30 -2.50 1.62
N ALA A 126 -6.64 -1.45 0.90
CA ALA A 126 -7.46 -1.49 -0.30
C ALA A 126 -6.60 -1.28 -1.55
N ALA A 127 -6.93 -1.97 -2.64
CA ALA A 127 -6.27 -1.85 -3.94
C ALA A 127 -7.29 -1.90 -5.09
N GLY A 128 -6.89 -1.34 -6.23
CA GLY A 128 -7.63 -1.43 -7.47
C GLY A 128 -7.21 -2.67 -8.22
N LEU A 129 -8.19 -3.51 -8.55
CA LEU A 129 -7.97 -4.75 -9.28
C LEU A 129 -8.81 -4.80 -10.57
N ALA A 130 -8.29 -5.40 -11.63
CA ALA A 130 -8.98 -5.54 -12.92
C ALA A 130 -8.80 -6.92 -13.55
N LYS A 131 -9.88 -7.47 -14.10
CA LYS A 131 -9.93 -8.76 -14.79
C LYS A 131 -9.56 -8.59 -16.26
N TYR A 132 -8.27 -8.58 -16.54
CA TYR A 132 -7.76 -8.54 -17.91
C TYR A 132 -8.11 -9.82 -18.67
N PRO A 133 -8.25 -9.76 -20.02
CA PRO A 133 -8.47 -10.95 -20.82
C PRO A 133 -7.39 -12.02 -20.59
N PRO A 134 -7.74 -13.32 -20.64
CA PRO A 134 -6.76 -14.40 -20.57
C PRO A 134 -5.63 -14.21 -21.58
N GLY A 135 -4.38 -14.43 -21.13
CA GLY A 135 -3.18 -14.28 -21.95
C GLY A 135 -2.80 -12.83 -22.31
N PHE A 136 -3.52 -11.82 -21.80
CA PHE A 136 -3.23 -10.41 -22.14
C PHE A 136 -1.79 -10.00 -21.82
N PHE A 137 -1.21 -10.52 -20.75
CA PHE A 137 0.17 -10.22 -20.33
C PHE A 137 1.21 -11.22 -20.82
N ASP A 138 0.87 -12.16 -21.71
CA ASP A 138 1.85 -13.12 -22.25
C ASP A 138 2.91 -12.45 -23.13
N VAL A 139 2.56 -11.27 -23.67
CA VAL A 139 3.48 -10.37 -24.35
C VAL A 139 3.52 -9.04 -23.60
N LYS A 140 4.70 -8.46 -23.47
CA LYS A 140 4.88 -7.16 -22.79
C LYS A 140 4.10 -6.08 -23.53
N LYS A 141 3.31 -5.30 -22.79
CA LYS A 141 2.36 -4.32 -23.33
C LYS A 141 2.85 -2.89 -23.15
N GLY A 142 2.44 -1.98 -24.04
CA GLY A 142 2.63 -0.54 -23.85
C GLY A 142 1.55 0.05 -22.97
N PHE A 143 1.81 1.20 -22.34
CA PHE A 143 0.89 1.83 -21.40
C PHE A 143 -0.51 2.05 -21.99
N THR A 144 -0.57 2.59 -23.22
CA THR A 144 -1.85 2.88 -23.89
C THR A 144 -2.66 1.62 -24.16
N GLU A 145 -2.02 0.49 -24.45
CA GLU A 145 -2.71 -0.79 -24.70
C GLU A 145 -3.30 -1.36 -23.40
N ILE A 146 -2.53 -1.33 -22.31
CA ILE A 146 -2.99 -1.73 -20.98
C ILE A 146 -4.18 -0.86 -20.58
N ARG A 147 -4.09 0.46 -20.72
CA ARG A 147 -5.16 1.39 -20.37
C ARG A 147 -6.43 1.16 -21.17
N LYS A 148 -6.34 0.98 -22.49
CA LYS A 148 -7.50 0.71 -23.35
C LYS A 148 -8.22 -0.58 -22.94
N THR A 149 -7.46 -1.62 -22.59
CA THR A 149 -8.01 -2.91 -22.16
C THR A 149 -8.63 -2.82 -20.77
N PHE A 150 -7.93 -2.17 -19.83
CA PHE A 150 -8.42 -1.89 -18.49
C PHE A 150 -9.80 -1.20 -18.47
N LEU A 151 -9.99 -0.16 -19.29
CA LEU A 151 -11.26 0.59 -19.33
C LEU A 151 -12.46 -0.28 -19.77
N LYS A 152 -12.21 -1.36 -20.51
CA LYS A 152 -13.20 -2.33 -20.97
C LYS A 152 -13.32 -3.56 -20.07
N SER A 153 -12.40 -3.72 -19.13
CA SER A 153 -12.36 -4.87 -18.23
C SER A 153 -13.23 -4.62 -17.02
N ASP A 154 -13.80 -5.70 -16.49
CA ASP A 154 -14.35 -5.70 -15.14
C ASP A 154 -13.24 -5.31 -14.16
N ARG A 155 -13.56 -4.43 -13.23
CA ARG A 155 -12.58 -3.84 -12.32
C ARG A 155 -13.23 -3.37 -11.04
N GLY A 156 -12.45 -3.11 -10.01
CA GLY A 156 -13.01 -2.66 -8.74
C GLY A 156 -11.96 -2.23 -7.74
N ILE A 157 -12.45 -1.71 -6.62
CA ILE A 157 -11.66 -1.47 -5.41
C ILE A 157 -11.99 -2.59 -4.44
N TYR A 158 -10.96 -3.21 -3.88
CA TYR A 158 -11.08 -4.35 -3.01
C TYR A 158 -10.23 -4.17 -1.77
N VAL A 159 -10.65 -4.69 -0.63
CA VAL A 159 -9.73 -4.93 0.51
C VAL A 159 -8.90 -6.15 0.17
N VAL A 160 -7.59 -5.99 0.14
CA VAL A 160 -6.64 -7.03 -0.28
C VAL A 160 -5.89 -7.66 0.88
N GLY A 161 -5.93 -7.07 2.07
CA GLY A 161 -5.25 -7.60 3.25
C GLY A 161 -5.39 -6.69 4.46
N TYR A 162 -4.79 -7.12 5.56
CA TYR A 162 -4.78 -6.38 6.82
C TYR A 162 -3.45 -6.54 7.57
N MET A 163 -3.22 -5.64 8.53
CA MET A 163 -2.19 -5.71 9.56
C MET A 163 -2.80 -5.31 10.90
N LYS A 164 -2.69 -6.16 11.91
CA LYS A 164 -2.83 -5.76 13.32
C LYS A 164 -1.54 -5.07 13.74
N VAL A 165 -1.67 -3.89 14.32
CA VAL A 165 -0.55 -3.06 14.77
C VAL A 165 -0.03 -3.61 16.08
N ASP A 166 1.23 -4.06 16.08
CA ASP A 166 1.93 -4.49 17.29
C ASP A 166 2.80 -3.35 17.83
N GLU A 167 3.45 -2.60 16.94
CA GLU A 167 4.36 -1.53 17.33
C GLU A 167 4.41 -0.43 16.25
N VAL A 168 4.67 0.81 16.68
CA VAL A 168 4.81 1.98 15.82
C VAL A 168 6.13 2.68 16.12
N ALA A 169 7.04 2.72 15.15
CA ALA A 169 8.28 3.46 15.24
C ALA A 169 8.11 4.85 14.59
N ASP A 170 8.10 5.90 15.41
CA ASP A 170 8.12 7.29 14.94
C ASP A 170 9.56 7.79 14.82
N LEU A 171 10.07 7.81 13.58
CA LEU A 171 11.44 8.27 13.33
C LEU A 171 11.64 9.76 13.68
N THR A 172 10.57 10.57 13.70
CA THR A 172 10.68 11.98 14.09
C THR A 172 10.99 12.13 15.58
N GLU A 173 10.49 11.24 16.43
CA GLU A 173 10.79 11.24 17.87
C GLU A 173 12.23 10.77 18.13
N ILE A 174 12.67 9.72 17.44
CA ILE A 174 14.06 9.25 17.52
C ILE A 174 15.04 10.37 17.12
N SER A 175 14.70 11.10 16.05
CA SER A 175 15.45 12.26 15.58
C SER A 175 15.49 13.40 16.61
N ALA A 176 14.35 13.71 17.25
CA ALA A 176 14.28 14.70 18.32
C ALA A 176 15.15 14.29 19.52
N GLU A 177 15.09 13.03 19.96
CA GLU A 177 15.92 12.50 21.04
C GLU A 177 17.41 12.55 20.70
N LEU A 178 17.80 12.23 19.47
CA LEU A 178 19.20 12.36 19.02
C LEU A 178 19.66 13.81 19.04
N SER A 179 18.82 14.75 18.59
CA SER A 179 19.15 16.18 18.60
C SER A 179 19.35 16.74 20.01
N SER A 180 18.66 16.19 21.01
CA SER A 180 18.86 16.57 22.42
C SER A 180 20.20 16.06 23.00
N ARG A 181 20.72 14.95 22.47
CA ARG A 181 21.95 14.28 22.94
C ARG A 181 23.20 14.72 22.18
N LYS A 182 23.07 15.09 20.91
CA LYS A 182 24.16 15.40 19.99
C LYS A 182 23.88 16.69 19.21
N SER A 183 24.88 17.56 19.12
CA SER A 183 24.79 18.81 18.35
C SER A 183 24.71 18.60 16.83
N LYS A 184 25.21 17.46 16.34
CA LYS A 184 25.12 17.03 14.94
C LYS A 184 24.90 15.51 14.88
N TYR A 185 23.97 15.07 14.06
CA TYR A 185 23.72 13.67 13.72
C TYR A 185 23.25 13.58 12.26
N SER A 186 23.36 12.39 11.68
CA SER A 186 22.93 12.08 10.32
C SER A 186 21.60 11.32 10.31
N LEU A 187 20.87 11.37 9.18
CA LEU A 187 19.67 10.54 8.99
C LEU A 187 19.97 9.05 9.14
N ARG A 188 21.16 8.61 8.71
CA ARG A 188 21.63 7.24 8.90
C ARG A 188 21.64 6.83 10.37
N GLU A 189 22.09 7.71 11.27
CA GLU A 189 22.07 7.44 12.71
C GLU A 189 20.63 7.31 13.25
N VAL A 190 19.66 8.06 12.70
CA VAL A 190 18.24 7.90 13.07
C VAL A 190 17.74 6.50 12.70
N TRP A 191 18.04 6.03 11.50
CA TRP A 191 17.68 4.68 11.03
C TRP A 191 18.43 3.56 11.78
N GLU A 192 19.68 3.80 12.17
CA GLU A 192 20.45 2.85 12.99
C GLU A 192 19.88 2.73 14.41
N GLU A 193 19.52 3.85 15.04
CA GLU A 193 18.86 3.87 16.34
C GLU A 193 17.47 3.20 16.27
N ALA A 194 16.70 3.47 15.21
CA ALA A 194 15.42 2.80 14.98
C ALA A 194 15.58 1.28 14.84
N ALA A 195 16.57 0.84 14.06
CA ALA A 195 16.82 -0.59 13.89
C ALA A 195 17.33 -1.26 15.17
N ALA A 196 18.06 -0.53 16.02
CA ALA A 196 18.49 -1.03 17.32
C ALA A 196 17.33 -1.20 18.30
N ARG A 197 16.31 -0.33 18.24
CA ARG A 197 15.12 -0.37 19.12
C ARG A 197 14.06 -1.35 18.64
N TYR A 198 13.78 -1.33 17.33
CA TYR A 198 12.60 -1.96 16.72
C TYR A 198 12.95 -3.12 15.77
N GLY A 199 14.24 -3.45 15.64
CA GLY A 199 14.74 -4.53 14.77
C GLY A 199 15.13 -4.06 13.36
N SER A 200 15.98 -4.86 12.69
CA SER A 200 16.58 -4.50 11.39
C SER A 200 15.57 -4.32 10.25
N LYS A 201 14.40 -4.93 10.39
CA LYS A 201 13.25 -4.86 9.48
C LYS A 201 12.85 -3.43 9.13
N VAL A 202 12.99 -2.47 10.05
CA VAL A 202 12.64 -1.06 9.80
C VAL A 202 13.38 -0.46 8.61
N LYS A 203 14.55 -1.00 8.23
CA LYS A 203 15.36 -0.52 7.09
C LYS A 203 14.90 -1.07 5.73
N GLU A 204 13.87 -1.92 5.70
CA GLU A 204 13.47 -2.66 4.49
C GLU A 204 12.41 -1.96 3.62
N ILE A 205 12.07 -0.71 3.92
CA ILE A 205 11.13 0.08 3.13
C ILE A 205 11.88 1.18 2.37
N PRO A 206 11.85 1.17 1.04
CA PRO A 206 12.42 2.26 0.26
C PRO A 206 11.49 3.49 0.26
N HIS A 207 12.01 4.67 0.60
CA HIS A 207 11.34 5.95 0.31
C HIS A 207 12.31 6.84 -0.48
N PHE A 208 12.23 6.80 -1.82
CA PHE A 208 13.22 7.46 -2.68
C PHE A 208 12.90 8.92 -3.02
N ILE A 209 11.64 9.35 -3.05
CA ILE A 209 11.25 10.73 -3.39
C ILE A 209 11.61 11.67 -2.23
N ARG A 210 11.48 11.20 -0.99
CA ARG A 210 11.59 12.01 0.23
C ARG A 210 12.65 11.47 1.20
N PRO A 211 13.92 11.36 0.80
CA PRO A 211 14.97 10.78 1.64
C PRO A 211 15.23 11.59 2.92
N ALA A 212 14.84 12.87 2.94
CA ALA A 212 14.99 13.74 4.10
C ALA A 212 13.79 13.70 5.07
N ASP A 213 12.65 13.13 4.66
CA ASP A 213 11.47 13.05 5.51
C ASP A 213 11.50 11.76 6.31
N LEU A 214 11.27 11.87 7.62
CA LEU A 214 11.26 10.74 8.54
C LEU A 214 9.85 10.16 8.65
N PRO A 215 9.60 8.94 8.13
CA PRO A 215 8.27 8.33 8.17
C PRO A 215 7.93 7.77 9.56
N THR A 216 6.68 7.40 9.70
CA THR A 216 6.19 6.50 10.73
C THR A 216 6.18 5.08 10.17
N ILE A 217 6.72 4.13 10.92
CA ILE A 217 6.77 2.71 10.53
C ILE A 217 5.84 1.93 11.44
N VAL A 218 4.87 1.24 10.84
CA VAL A 218 3.98 0.30 11.48
C VAL A 218 4.58 -1.10 11.36
N LEU A 219 4.71 -1.78 12.49
CA LEU A 219 5.26 -3.11 12.63
C LEU A 219 4.17 -4.07 13.11
N SER A 220 4.17 -5.26 12.52
CA SER A 220 3.24 -6.34 12.81
C SER A 220 4.00 -7.66 12.94
N ASN A 221 3.68 -8.42 13.98
CA ASN A 221 4.24 -9.73 14.27
C ASN A 221 3.72 -10.78 13.29
N GLU A 222 4.46 -11.87 13.10
CA GLU A 222 4.01 -12.98 12.26
C GLU A 222 2.66 -13.51 12.75
N GLY A 223 1.73 -13.74 11.82
CA GLY A 223 0.34 -14.11 12.11
C GLY A 223 -0.62 -12.92 12.27
N ASN A 224 -0.11 -11.71 12.50
CA ASN A 224 -0.92 -10.50 12.65
C ASN A 224 -1.13 -9.73 11.33
N TYR A 225 -0.59 -10.23 10.22
CA TYR A 225 -0.75 -9.64 8.91
C TYR A 225 -0.93 -10.70 7.84
N ARG A 226 -1.75 -10.41 6.84
CA ARG A 226 -1.82 -11.21 5.61
C ARG A 226 -2.52 -10.47 4.48
N LEU A 227 -2.21 -10.92 3.27
CA LEU A 227 -3.08 -10.74 2.12
C LEU A 227 -4.23 -11.74 2.21
N PHE A 228 -5.43 -11.33 1.82
CA PHE A 228 -6.54 -12.26 1.71
C PHE A 228 -6.29 -13.23 0.55
N LYS A 229 -6.83 -14.44 0.65
CA LYS A 229 -6.80 -15.38 -0.47
C LYS A 229 -7.68 -14.88 -1.61
N GLU A 230 -8.84 -14.34 -1.25
CA GLU A 230 -9.80 -13.72 -2.16
C GLU A 230 -10.00 -12.26 -1.71
N PRO A 231 -9.87 -11.29 -2.63
CA PRO A 231 -9.97 -9.88 -2.28
C PRO A 231 -11.43 -9.51 -2.05
N ILE A 232 -11.72 -8.73 -1.00
CA ILE A 232 -13.08 -8.38 -0.59
C ILE A 232 -13.57 -7.19 -1.42
N PRO A 233 -14.58 -7.34 -2.29
CA PRO A 233 -15.02 -6.23 -3.15
C PRO A 233 -15.62 -5.11 -2.30
N LEU A 234 -15.28 -3.86 -2.64
CA LEU A 234 -15.88 -2.65 -2.07
C LEU A 234 -16.63 -1.83 -3.12
N ILE A 235 -16.08 -1.70 -4.33
CA ILE A 235 -16.77 -1.08 -5.46
C ILE A 235 -16.39 -1.86 -6.69
N GLU A 236 -17.36 -2.29 -7.48
CA GLU A 236 -17.11 -3.03 -8.72
C GLU A 236 -17.70 -2.29 -9.93
N TRP A 237 -17.04 -2.45 -11.06
CA TRP A 237 -17.48 -2.09 -12.39
C TRP A 237 -17.63 -3.40 -13.16
N VAL A 238 -18.86 -3.83 -13.36
CA VAL A 238 -19.19 -5.07 -14.07
C VAL A 238 -20.05 -4.70 -15.26
N GLU A 239 -19.60 -5.08 -16.46
CA GLU A 239 -20.32 -4.77 -17.72
C GLU A 239 -20.71 -3.29 -17.88
N GLY A 240 -19.89 -2.38 -17.32
CA GLY A 240 -20.11 -0.93 -17.36
C GLY A 240 -20.97 -0.36 -16.23
N TYR A 241 -21.54 -1.19 -15.36
CA TYR A 241 -22.33 -0.77 -14.20
C TYR A 241 -21.47 -0.70 -12.94
N LYS A 242 -21.65 0.37 -12.15
CA LYS A 242 -21.03 0.49 -10.83
C LYS A 242 -21.90 -0.18 -9.77
N LEU A 243 -21.29 -0.98 -8.90
CA LEU A 243 -21.96 -1.73 -7.84
C LEU A 243 -21.23 -1.54 -6.50
N LEU A 244 -22.00 -1.41 -5.42
CA LEU A 244 -21.51 -1.55 -4.05
C LEU A 244 -21.80 -2.98 -3.59
N SER A 245 -20.81 -3.63 -2.97
CA SER A 245 -20.99 -4.93 -2.34
C SER A 245 -21.62 -4.78 -0.96
N ASN A 246 -22.00 -5.89 -0.34
CA ASN A 246 -22.41 -5.88 1.07
C ASN A 246 -21.26 -5.42 1.99
N ALA A 247 -20.03 -5.85 1.68
CA ALA A 247 -18.85 -5.46 2.44
C ALA A 247 -18.56 -3.95 2.34
N SER A 248 -18.99 -3.26 1.28
CA SER A 248 -18.90 -1.80 1.20
C SER A 248 -19.47 -1.13 2.45
N PHE A 249 -20.66 -1.56 2.88
CA PHE A 249 -21.34 -0.98 4.02
C PHE A 249 -20.63 -1.29 5.34
N THR A 250 -20.10 -2.52 5.51
CA THR A 250 -19.26 -2.91 6.64
C THR A 250 -18.02 -2.02 6.77
N PHE A 251 -17.38 -1.69 5.64
CA PHE A 251 -16.24 -0.76 5.60
C PHE A 251 -16.64 0.73 5.56
N GLY A 252 -17.92 1.03 5.80
CA GLY A 252 -18.47 2.39 5.89
C GLY A 252 -18.54 3.14 4.56
N ILE A 253 -18.57 2.45 3.41
CA ILE A 253 -18.72 3.00 2.06
C ILE A 253 -20.19 2.94 1.68
N LYS A 254 -20.83 4.11 1.61
CA LYS A 254 -22.28 4.26 1.39
C LYS A 254 -22.63 4.72 0.00
N THR A 255 -21.72 5.40 -0.70
CA THR A 255 -21.92 5.90 -2.07
C THR A 255 -20.66 5.74 -2.91
N PHE A 256 -20.77 5.93 -4.24
CA PHE A 256 -19.62 5.84 -5.14
C PHE A 256 -18.66 7.05 -5.04
N GLU A 257 -19.12 8.12 -4.41
CA GLU A 257 -18.37 9.36 -4.15
C GLU A 257 -17.53 9.25 -2.87
N ASP A 258 -17.80 8.26 -2.02
CA ASP A 258 -17.01 8.02 -0.83
C ASP A 258 -15.55 7.77 -1.19
N ARG A 259 -14.67 8.63 -0.70
CA ARG A 259 -13.24 8.54 -0.97
C ARG A 259 -12.65 7.36 -0.19
N ILE A 260 -12.44 6.23 -0.87
CA ILE A 260 -11.72 5.06 -0.32
C ILE A 260 -10.23 5.36 -0.09
N LYS A 261 -9.73 6.56 -0.46
CA LYS A 261 -8.33 6.96 -0.21
C LYS A 261 -7.91 6.69 1.24
N TYR A 262 -8.82 6.96 2.18
CA TYR A 262 -8.61 6.74 3.60
C TYR A 262 -9.95 6.75 4.35
N LYS A 263 -10.12 5.85 5.33
CA LYS A 263 -11.18 5.92 6.36
C LYS A 263 -10.61 5.60 7.74
N VAL A 264 -11.26 6.14 8.77
CA VAL A 264 -11.01 5.82 10.18
C VAL A 264 -12.17 5.03 10.72
N TYR A 265 -11.85 4.15 11.67
CA TYR A 265 -12.83 3.38 12.41
C TYR A 265 -12.63 3.60 13.91
N THR A 266 -13.74 3.82 14.59
CA THR A 266 -13.85 3.73 16.05
C THR A 266 -13.75 2.27 16.50
N GLY A 267 -13.68 2.05 17.81
CA GLY A 267 -13.67 0.68 18.37
C GLY A 267 -14.97 -0.11 18.14
N GLU A 268 -16.10 0.57 17.94
CA GLU A 268 -17.37 -0.11 17.60
C GLU A 268 -17.36 -0.58 16.15
N GLU A 269 -17.07 0.34 15.22
CA GLU A 269 -16.98 0.03 13.79
C GLU A 269 -15.92 -1.04 13.49
N LEU A 270 -14.76 -0.98 14.15
CA LEU A 270 -13.73 -2.01 14.01
C LEU A 270 -14.23 -3.38 14.46
N ARG A 271 -14.95 -3.47 15.58
CA ARG A 271 -15.48 -4.75 16.08
C ARG A 271 -16.49 -5.35 15.10
N GLU A 272 -17.33 -4.53 14.48
CA GLU A 272 -18.27 -5.00 13.45
C GLU A 272 -17.54 -5.52 12.21
N ILE A 273 -16.50 -4.82 11.75
CA ILE A 273 -15.65 -5.27 10.64
C ILE A 273 -15.01 -6.62 10.99
N LEU A 274 -14.33 -6.71 12.14
CA LEU A 274 -13.62 -7.93 12.55
C LEU A 274 -14.58 -9.11 12.71
N LYS A 275 -15.73 -8.91 13.35
CA LYS A 275 -16.78 -9.93 13.47
C LYS A 275 -17.23 -10.46 12.11
N THR A 276 -17.46 -9.56 11.15
CA THR A 276 -17.85 -9.95 9.79
C THR A 276 -16.77 -10.80 9.13
N LEU A 277 -15.50 -10.38 9.25
CA LEU A 277 -14.37 -11.11 8.69
C LEU A 277 -14.17 -12.48 9.35
N GLU A 278 -14.41 -12.61 10.66
CA GLU A 278 -14.36 -13.88 11.39
C GLU A 278 -15.48 -14.83 10.95
N GLU A 279 -16.72 -14.32 10.83
CA GLU A 279 -17.89 -15.09 10.37
C GLU A 279 -17.69 -15.62 8.94
N GLU A 280 -17.05 -14.84 8.07
CA GLU A 280 -16.70 -15.23 6.71
C GLU A 280 -15.39 -16.04 6.62
N LYS A 281 -14.72 -16.32 7.75
CA LYS A 281 -13.43 -17.02 7.84
C LYS A 281 -12.31 -16.37 7.01
N LEU A 282 -12.34 -15.05 6.93
CA LEU A 282 -11.39 -14.20 6.21
C LEU A 282 -10.26 -13.70 7.10
N ILE A 283 -10.42 -13.72 8.43
CA ILE A 283 -9.35 -13.56 9.44
C ILE A 283 -9.27 -14.79 10.34
#